data_AF-A0A938H742-F1
#
_entry.id   AF-A0A938H742-F1
#
_cell.length_a   1.000
_cell.length_b   1.000
_cell.length_c   1.000
_cell.angle_alpha   90.00
_cell.angle_beta   90.00
_cell.angle_gamma   90.00
#
_symmetry.space_group_name_H-M   'P 1'
#
loop_
_entity.id
_entity.type
_entity.pdbx_description
1 polymer ?
#
loop_
_entity_poly.entity_id
_entity_poly.type
_entity_poly.pdbx_seq_one_letter_code
_entity_poly.pdbx_strand_id
1 'polypeptide(L)'
;MVTALILVFVLGYAAIALEHPIKINKTASALLTAVIAWTLLVMLPMPLGIENTSAFAAYLSGLGETGLGNLQEHFNHFVGHELSHHLGSISEILFFLLGAMTIVELVDAHQGFRIITDRITTKNTVKLLWIVSIITFFLSAILDNLTTSIVMVSLLR
;
A
#
# COMPACT_ATOMS: atom_id res chain seq x y z
N MET A 1 18.36 2.60 -19.17
CA MET A 1 17.08 2.43 -18.43
C MET A 1 17.25 2.46 -16.92
N VAL A 2 18.00 1.54 -16.31
CA VAL A 2 18.14 1.44 -14.83
C VAL A 2 18.60 2.75 -14.18
N THR A 3 19.62 3.42 -14.72
CA THR A 3 20.08 4.72 -14.17
C THR A 3 19.00 5.79 -14.18
N ALA A 4 18.18 5.84 -15.24
CA ALA A 4 17.06 6.78 -15.33
C ALA A 4 15.97 6.45 -14.30
N LEU A 5 15.65 5.16 -14.12
CA LEU A 5 14.72 4.71 -13.09
C LEU A 5 15.22 5.03 -11.67
N ILE A 6 16.51 4.82 -11.40
CA ILE A 6 17.12 5.17 -10.10
C ILE A 6 17.02 6.68 -9.86
N LEU A 7 17.33 7.51 -10.86
CA LEU A 7 17.22 8.96 -10.73
C LEU A 7 15.78 9.40 -10.45
N VAL A 8 14.81 8.89 -11.20
CA VAL A 8 13.39 9.18 -10.99
C VAL A 8 12.94 8.71 -9.60
N PHE A 9 13.36 7.52 -9.18
CA PHE A 9 13.04 6.99 -7.86
C PHE A 9 13.59 7.88 -6.74
N VAL A 10 14.87 8.27 -6.81
CA VAL A 10 15.50 9.13 -5.80
C VAL A 10 14.85 10.52 -5.77
N LEU A 11 14.62 11.14 -6.93
CA LEU A 11 13.96 12.45 -7.00
C LEU A 11 12.52 12.40 -6.52
N GLY A 12 11.78 11.37 -6.90
CA GLY A 12 10.40 11.15 -6.46
C GLY A 12 10.30 10.93 -4.96
N TYR A 13 11.18 10.09 -4.41
CA TYR A 13 11.23 9.85 -2.97
C TYR A 13 11.65 11.11 -2.20
N ALA A 14 12.61 11.88 -2.72
CA ALA A 14 12.97 13.18 -2.16
C ALA A 14 11.78 14.15 -2.19
N ALA A 15 10.98 14.18 -3.25
CA ALA A 15 9.77 15.00 -3.33
C ALA A 15 8.71 14.60 -2.29
N ILE A 16 8.56 13.30 -2.01
CA ILE A 16 7.67 12.81 -0.94
C ILE A 16 8.17 13.24 0.44
N ALA A 17 9.48 13.10 0.70
CA ALA A 17 10.08 13.47 1.98
C ALA A 17 10.07 14.99 2.23
N LEU A 18 10.25 15.78 1.16
CA LEU A 18 10.28 17.24 1.18
C LEU A 18 8.91 17.88 0.92
N GLU A 19 7.79 17.20 1.22
CA GLU A 19 6.44 17.75 1.06
C GLU A 19 6.31 19.14 1.70
N HIS A 20 6.76 19.31 2.94
CA HIS A 20 6.56 20.56 3.68
C HIS A 20 7.21 21.79 3.02
N PRO A 21 8.50 21.74 2.60
CA PRO A 21 9.10 22.86 1.85
C PRO A 21 8.56 23.01 0.42
N ILE A 22 8.20 21.92 -0.26
CA ILE A 22 7.75 21.95 -1.67
C ILE A 22 6.25 22.31 -1.80
N LYS A 23 5.46 22.15 -0.72
CA LYS A 23 4.01 22.38 -0.66
C LYS A 23 3.20 21.57 -1.70
N ILE A 24 3.70 20.38 -2.05
CA ILE A 24 3.00 19.41 -2.90
C ILE A 24 2.62 18.21 -2.05
N ASN A 25 1.36 17.78 -2.12
CA ASN A 25 0.85 16.63 -1.37
C ASN A 25 1.64 15.36 -1.69
N LYS A 26 2.04 14.59 -0.66
CA LYS A 26 2.78 13.31 -0.81
C LYS A 26 2.13 12.37 -1.82
N THR A 27 0.80 12.26 -1.80
CA THR A 27 0.05 11.37 -2.68
C THR A 27 0.23 11.77 -4.15
N ALA A 28 0.22 13.07 -4.45
CA ALA A 28 0.41 13.56 -5.81
C ALA A 28 1.84 13.27 -6.31
N SER A 29 2.86 13.51 -5.48
CA SER A 29 4.26 13.20 -5.81
C SER A 29 4.50 11.70 -5.99
N ALA A 30 3.89 10.86 -5.15
CA ALA A 30 3.98 9.41 -5.25
C ALA A 30 3.33 8.88 -6.54
N LEU A 31 2.11 9.33 -6.84
CA LEU A 31 1.40 8.94 -8.07
C LEU A 31 2.17 9.37 -9.32
N LEU A 32 2.67 10.60 -9.35
CA LEU A 32 3.46 11.10 -10.48
C LEU A 32 4.76 10.30 -10.64
N THR A 33 5.46 9.99 -9.55
CA THR A 33 6.68 9.17 -9.59
C THR A 33 6.39 7.77 -10.13
N ALA A 34 5.30 7.13 -9.69
CA ALA A 34 4.87 5.84 -10.22
C ALA A 34 4.56 5.91 -11.72
N VAL A 35 3.82 6.94 -12.15
CA VAL A 35 3.44 7.15 -13.56
C VAL A 35 4.64 7.46 -14.46
N ILE A 36 5.70 8.06 -13.93
CA ILE A 36 6.95 8.26 -14.68
C ILE A 36 7.79 6.97 -14.68
N ALA A 37 7.88 6.28 -13.55
CA ALA A 37 8.70 5.08 -13.43
C ALA A 37 8.25 3.97 -14.39
N TRP A 38 6.95 3.64 -14.41
CA TRP A 38 6.44 2.57 -15.29
C TRP A 38 6.45 2.94 -16.79
N THR A 39 6.30 4.23 -17.16
CA THR A 39 6.35 4.68 -18.55
C THR A 39 7.78 4.60 -19.07
N LEU A 40 8.74 5.01 -18.25
CA LEU A 40 10.15 4.78 -18.54
C LEU A 40 10.47 3.30 -18.65
N LEU A 41 9.90 2.45 -17.80
CA LEU A 41 10.14 1.00 -17.83
C LEU A 41 9.65 0.37 -19.15
N VAL A 42 8.47 0.76 -19.65
CA VAL A 42 7.90 0.23 -20.91
C VAL A 42 8.54 0.82 -22.16
N MET A 43 8.88 2.12 -22.13
CA MET A 43 9.39 2.85 -23.31
C MET A 43 10.89 2.67 -23.55
N LEU A 44 11.68 2.46 -22.49
CA LEU A 44 13.12 2.29 -22.63
C LEU A 44 13.48 0.84 -23.00
N PRO A 45 14.59 0.64 -23.72
CA PRO A 45 15.09 -0.70 -24.02
C PRO A 45 15.37 -1.50 -22.74
N MET A 46 15.13 -2.81 -22.81
CA MET A 46 15.48 -3.80 -21.80
C MET A 46 16.89 -3.52 -21.30
N PRO A 47 17.14 -3.55 -19.97
CA PRO A 47 18.46 -3.27 -19.46
C PRO A 47 19.34 -4.51 -19.59
N LEU A 48 20.61 -4.28 -19.93
CA LEU A 48 21.62 -5.34 -19.94
C LEU A 48 21.63 -6.08 -18.60
N GLY A 49 21.56 -7.41 -18.66
CA GLY A 49 21.64 -8.29 -17.49
C GLY A 49 20.31 -8.77 -16.92
N ILE A 50 19.15 -8.27 -17.37
CA ILE A 50 17.85 -8.82 -16.91
C ILE A 50 17.62 -10.26 -17.37
N GLU A 51 18.18 -10.65 -18.51
CA GLU A 51 18.20 -12.03 -19.00
C GLU A 51 18.79 -13.05 -18.00
N ASN A 52 19.64 -12.60 -17.07
CA ASN A 52 20.24 -13.43 -16.04
C ASN A 52 19.42 -13.49 -14.74
N THR A 53 18.29 -12.78 -14.68
CA THR A 53 17.41 -12.82 -13.51
C THR A 53 16.56 -14.08 -13.57
N SER A 54 16.51 -14.84 -12.48
CA SER A 54 15.79 -16.14 -12.41
C SER A 54 14.33 -16.04 -12.85
N ALA A 55 13.63 -14.95 -12.52
CA ALA A 55 12.24 -14.75 -12.88
C ALA A 55 12.02 -14.56 -14.39
N PHE A 56 12.83 -13.72 -15.04
CA PHE A 56 12.72 -13.49 -16.48
C PHE A 56 13.28 -14.67 -17.30
N ALA A 57 14.35 -15.32 -16.81
CA ALA A 57 14.86 -16.54 -17.39
C ALA A 57 13.83 -17.68 -17.34
N ALA A 58 13.09 -17.83 -16.23
CA ALA A 58 11.99 -18.79 -16.11
C ALA A 58 10.87 -18.47 -17.11
N TYR A 59 10.51 -17.19 -17.26
CA TYR A 59 9.54 -16.74 -18.26
C TYR A 59 9.99 -17.07 -19.69
N LEU A 60 11.24 -16.77 -20.04
CA LEU A 60 11.84 -17.12 -21.34
C LEU A 60 11.90 -18.63 -21.58
N SER A 61 12.18 -19.43 -20.55
CA SER A 61 12.20 -20.90 -20.69
C SER A 61 10.82 -21.52 -20.93
N GLY A 62 9.75 -20.83 -20.50
CA GLY A 62 8.38 -21.24 -20.79
C GLY A 62 7.92 -20.87 -22.20
N LEU A 63 8.62 -19.94 -22.87
CA LEU A 63 8.43 -19.60 -24.28
C LEU A 63 9.23 -20.61 -25.10
N GLY A 64 8.58 -21.61 -25.68
CA GLY A 64 9.24 -22.60 -26.54
C GLY A 64 10.05 -21.96 -27.68
N GLU A 65 10.92 -22.72 -28.35
CA GLU A 65 11.93 -22.20 -29.31
C GLU A 65 11.36 -21.31 -30.44
N THR A 66 10.08 -21.43 -30.78
CA THR A 66 9.37 -20.61 -31.77
C THR A 66 8.91 -19.24 -31.25
N GLY A 67 8.97 -19.01 -29.94
CA GLY A 67 8.53 -17.79 -29.25
C GLY A 67 9.62 -16.74 -29.05
N LEU A 68 10.87 -16.98 -29.48
CA LEU A 68 11.99 -16.03 -29.45
C LEU A 68 11.85 -14.92 -30.50
N GLY A 69 10.69 -14.26 -30.52
CA GLY A 69 10.45 -13.03 -31.25
C GLY A 69 11.19 -11.84 -30.61
N ASN A 70 10.61 -10.65 -30.69
CA ASN A 70 11.24 -9.46 -30.12
C ASN A 70 11.37 -9.59 -28.59
N LEU A 71 12.61 -9.69 -28.10
CA LEU A 71 12.91 -9.81 -26.68
C LEU A 71 12.38 -8.61 -25.86
N GLN A 72 12.29 -7.43 -26.48
CA GLN A 72 11.68 -6.24 -25.87
C GLN A 72 10.17 -6.41 -25.62
N GLU A 73 9.45 -7.07 -26.52
CA GLU A 73 8.00 -7.28 -26.38
C GLU A 73 7.72 -8.27 -25.24
N HIS A 74 8.50 -9.34 -25.17
CA HIS A 74 8.44 -10.33 -24.09
C HIS A 74 8.77 -9.71 -22.73
N PHE A 75 9.75 -8.81 -22.68
CA PHE A 75 10.06 -8.03 -21.49
C PHE A 75 8.90 -7.13 -21.07
N ASN A 76 8.34 -6.36 -22.00
CA ASN A 76 7.20 -5.49 -21.72
C ASN A 76 5.98 -6.29 -21.22
N HIS A 77 5.74 -7.47 -21.79
CA HIS A 77 4.67 -8.37 -21.34
C HIS A 77 4.95 -8.93 -19.93
N PHE A 78 6.17 -9.41 -19.68
CA PHE A 78 6.59 -9.91 -18.37
C PHE A 78 6.43 -8.84 -17.28
N VAL A 79 6.95 -7.63 -17.52
CA VAL A 79 6.86 -6.54 -16.54
C VAL A 79 5.41 -6.08 -16.37
N GLY A 80 4.64 -5.98 -17.46
CA GLY A 80 3.22 -5.64 -17.37
C GLY A 80 2.42 -6.63 -16.52
N HIS A 81 2.71 -7.93 -16.67
CA HIS A 81 2.07 -8.99 -15.87
C HIS A 81 2.41 -8.85 -14.38
N GLU A 82 3.69 -8.73 -14.03
CA GLU A 82 4.10 -8.61 -12.62
C GLU A 82 3.64 -7.31 -11.96
N LEU A 83 3.71 -6.19 -12.69
CA LEU A 83 3.17 -4.92 -12.21
C LEU A 83 1.67 -5.02 -11.96
N SER A 84 0.91 -5.64 -12.87
CA SER A 84 -0.53 -5.83 -12.68
C SER A 84 -0.83 -6.73 -11.47
N HIS A 85 -0.05 -7.79 -11.26
CA HIS A 85 -0.20 -8.67 -10.12
C HIS A 85 -0.01 -7.91 -8.81
N HIS A 86 1.12 -7.20 -8.66
CA HIS A 86 1.41 -6.41 -7.46
C HIS A 86 0.47 -5.22 -7.28
N LEU A 87 0.10 -4.52 -8.35
CA LEU A 87 -0.87 -3.43 -8.31
C LEU A 87 -2.23 -3.93 -7.83
N GLY A 88 -2.66 -5.11 -8.29
CA GLY A 88 -3.88 -5.76 -7.84
C GLY A 88 -3.86 -6.04 -6.33
N SER A 89 -2.81 -6.71 -5.84
CA SER A 89 -2.66 -7.03 -4.41
C SER A 89 -2.60 -5.78 -3.52
N ILE A 90 -1.90 -4.73 -3.96
CA ILE A 90 -1.83 -3.46 -3.21
C ILE A 90 -3.18 -2.75 -3.25
N SER A 91 -3.84 -2.69 -4.41
CA SER A 91 -5.15 -2.05 -4.57
C SER A 91 -6.21 -2.72 -3.70
N GLU A 92 -6.19 -4.05 -3.58
CA GLU A 92 -7.07 -4.80 -2.68
C GLU A 92 -6.93 -4.31 -1.23
N ILE A 93 -5.71 -4.21 -0.72
CA ILE A 93 -5.45 -3.68 0.64
C ILE A 93 -5.90 -2.22 0.75
N LEU A 94 -5.63 -1.39 -0.27
CA LEU A 94 -6.05 0.02 -0.26
C LEU A 94 -7.57 0.18 -0.24
N PHE A 95 -8.31 -0.57 -1.06
CA PHE A 95 -9.78 -0.54 -1.07
C PHE A 95 -10.36 -1.10 0.22
N PHE A 96 -9.75 -2.15 0.79
CA PHE A 96 -10.10 -2.68 2.09
C PHE A 96 -9.92 -1.62 3.19
N LEU A 97 -8.76 -0.96 3.27
CA LEU A 97 -8.47 0.08 4.26
C LEU A 97 -9.31 1.34 4.05
N LEU A 98 -9.56 1.76 2.81
CA LEU A 98 -10.42 2.90 2.52
C LEU A 98 -11.84 2.65 3.01
N GLY A 99 -12.40 1.47 2.76
CA GLY A 99 -13.71 1.08 3.27
C GLY A 99 -13.74 1.01 4.79
N ALA A 100 -12.77 0.31 5.40
CA ALA A 100 -12.67 0.17 6.85
C ALA A 100 -12.52 1.53 7.55
N MET A 101 -11.58 2.35 7.11
CA MET A 101 -11.33 3.70 7.66
C MET A 101 -12.55 4.60 7.51
N THR A 102 -13.21 4.59 6.33
CA THR A 102 -14.44 5.38 6.11
C THR A 102 -15.56 4.95 7.06
N ILE A 103 -15.77 3.65 7.26
CA ILE A 103 -16.79 3.15 8.21
C ILE A 103 -16.45 3.62 9.62
N VAL A 104 -15.18 3.54 10.04
CA VAL A 104 -14.79 3.99 11.38
C VAL A 104 -14.97 5.48 11.57
N GLU A 105 -14.55 6.29 10.60
CA GLU A 105 -14.75 7.74 10.63
C GLU A 105 -16.24 8.10 10.70
N LEU A 106 -17.10 7.39 9.96
CA LEU A 106 -18.54 7.64 9.97
C LEU A 106 -19.19 7.22 11.29
N VAL A 107 -18.78 6.09 11.87
CA VAL A 107 -19.25 5.65 13.20
C VAL A 107 -18.81 6.63 14.28
N ASP A 108 -17.56 7.11 14.23
CA ASP A 108 -17.03 8.09 15.18
C ASP A 108 -17.75 9.44 15.05
N ALA A 109 -17.99 9.92 13.83
CA ALA A 109 -18.72 11.17 13.56
C ALA A 109 -20.15 11.18 14.12
N HIS A 110 -20.79 10.01 14.18
CA HIS A 110 -22.13 9.84 14.78
C HIS A 110 -22.07 9.39 16.25
N GLN A 111 -20.90 9.47 16.88
CA GLN A 111 -20.68 9.07 18.28
C GLN A 111 -21.05 7.61 18.56
N GLY A 112 -20.96 6.71 17.58
CA GLY A 112 -21.32 5.31 17.75
C GLY A 112 -20.49 4.61 18.83
N PHE A 113 -19.23 5.02 19.00
CA PHE A 113 -18.36 4.49 20.05
C PHE A 113 -18.71 5.02 21.46
N ARG A 114 -19.44 6.14 21.59
CA ARG A 114 -19.90 6.61 22.91
C ARG A 114 -20.82 5.60 23.59
N ILE A 115 -21.56 4.81 22.82
CA ILE A 115 -22.42 3.73 23.33
C ILE A 115 -21.59 2.69 24.10
N ILE A 116 -20.36 2.45 23.66
CA ILE A 116 -19.43 1.52 24.30
C ILE A 116 -18.86 2.16 25.57
N THR A 117 -18.36 3.41 25.50
CA THR A 117 -17.78 4.09 26.67
C THR A 117 -18.77 4.39 27.77
N ASP A 118 -20.01 4.78 27.44
CA ASP A 118 -21.04 5.11 28.43
C ASP A 118 -21.46 3.86 29.24
N ARG A 119 -21.19 2.65 28.72
CA ARG A 119 -21.39 1.37 29.44
C ARG A 119 -20.23 1.00 30.35
N ILE A 120 -19.05 1.61 30.21
CA ILE A 120 -17.88 1.35 31.04
C ILE A 120 -17.87 2.35 32.19
N THR A 121 -18.35 1.92 33.37
CA THR A 121 -18.50 2.80 34.54
C THR A 121 -17.45 2.59 35.64
N THR A 122 -16.51 1.66 35.45
CA THR A 122 -15.54 1.30 36.49
C THR A 122 -14.41 2.33 36.63
N LYS A 123 -14.05 2.68 37.86
CA LYS A 123 -12.91 3.57 38.18
C LYS A 123 -11.62 2.82 38.50
N ASN A 124 -11.67 1.49 38.60
CA ASN A 124 -10.50 0.68 38.91
C ASN A 124 -9.69 0.44 37.63
N THR A 125 -8.44 0.90 37.60
CA THR A 125 -7.56 0.84 36.42
C THR A 125 -7.31 -0.59 35.93
N VAL A 126 -7.23 -1.58 36.81
CA VAL A 126 -7.05 -2.99 36.45
C VAL A 126 -8.31 -3.56 35.81
N LYS A 127 -9.49 -3.31 36.39
CA LYS A 127 -10.77 -3.75 35.81
C LYS A 127 -11.04 -3.06 34.47
N LEU A 128 -10.72 -1.76 34.38
CA LEU A 128 -10.82 -0.99 33.15
C LEU A 128 -9.95 -1.60 32.05
N LEU A 129 -8.69 -1.91 32.37
CA LEU A 129 -7.76 -2.53 31.42
C LEU A 129 -8.33 -3.84 30.86
N TRP A 130 -8.82 -4.74 31.72
CA TRP A 130 -9.41 -6.00 31.27
C TRP A 130 -10.64 -5.80 30.36
N ILE A 131 -11.53 -4.87 30.73
CA ILE A 131 -12.71 -4.55 29.92
C ILE A 131 -12.27 -4.04 28.54
N VAL A 132 -11.36 -3.08 28.51
CA VAL A 132 -10.86 -2.47 27.28
C VAL A 132 -10.15 -3.51 26.43
N SER A 133 -9.25 -4.33 27.00
CA SER A 133 -8.56 -5.40 26.27
C SER A 133 -9.51 -6.39 25.61
N ILE A 134 -10.57 -6.81 26.31
CA ILE A 134 -11.58 -7.73 25.75
C ILE A 134 -12.35 -7.05 24.62
N ILE A 135 -12.80 -5.80 24.82
CA ILE A 135 -13.51 -5.06 23.77
C ILE A 135 -12.58 -4.85 22.55
N THR A 136 -11.33 -4.46 22.77
CA THR A 136 -10.31 -4.25 21.72
C THR A 136 -10.09 -5.51 20.91
N PHE A 137 -10.02 -6.67 21.57
CA PHE A 137 -9.85 -7.95 20.89
C PHE A 137 -10.97 -8.23 19.89
N PHE A 138 -12.23 -8.09 20.30
CA PHE A 138 -13.37 -8.31 19.40
C PHE A 138 -13.52 -7.21 18.35
N LEU A 139 -13.26 -5.96 18.73
CA LEU A 139 -13.36 -4.83 17.82
C LEU A 139 -12.29 -4.90 16.72
N SER A 140 -11.09 -5.40 17.03
CA SER A 140 -9.99 -5.64 16.09
C SER A 140 -10.25 -6.76 15.08
N ALA A 141 -11.28 -7.59 15.28
CA ALA A 141 -11.70 -8.56 14.27
C ALA A 141 -12.62 -7.95 13.21
N ILE A 142 -13.26 -6.81 13.54
CA ILE A 142 -14.19 -6.08 12.66
C ILE A 142 -13.46 -4.91 11.98
N LEU A 143 -12.54 -4.27 12.70
CA LEU A 143 -11.74 -3.13 12.26
C LEU A 143 -10.29 -3.57 11.98
N ASP A 144 -9.54 -2.75 11.25
CA ASP A 144 -8.09 -2.97 11.14
C ASP A 144 -7.36 -2.65 12.46
N ASN A 145 -6.14 -3.17 12.62
CA ASN A 145 -5.34 -3.05 13.84
C ASN A 145 -4.94 -1.60 14.19
N LEU A 146 -4.64 -0.77 13.18
CA LEU A 146 -4.26 0.63 13.38
C LEU A 146 -5.48 1.45 13.80
N THR A 147 -6.58 1.25 13.11
CA THR A 147 -7.87 1.89 13.32
C THR A 147 -8.45 1.52 14.69
N THR A 148 -8.36 0.26 15.11
CA THR A 148 -8.77 -0.15 16.47
C THR A 148 -7.95 0.56 17.54
N SER A 149 -6.65 0.71 17.33
CA SER A 149 -5.77 1.42 18.25
C SER A 149 -6.15 2.90 18.37
N ILE A 150 -6.46 3.58 17.25
CA ILE A 150 -6.91 4.97 17.24
C ILE A 150 -8.24 5.12 17.99
N VAL A 151 -9.23 4.26 17.70
CA VAL A 151 -10.53 4.26 18.37
C VAL A 151 -10.36 4.05 19.88
N MET A 152 -9.55 3.08 20.31
CA MET A 152 -9.37 2.85 21.74
C MET A 152 -8.68 4.00 22.46
N VAL A 153 -7.75 4.69 21.79
CA VAL A 153 -7.14 5.91 22.34
C VAL A 153 -8.15 7.06 22.42
N SER A 154 -9.03 7.24 21.43
CA SER A 154 -10.06 8.29 21.49
C SER A 154 -11.09 8.03 22.58
N LEU A 155 -11.39 6.77 22.88
CA LEU A 155 -12.35 6.35 23.90
C LEU A 155 -11.81 6.37 25.34
N LEU A 156 -10.49 6.24 25.51
CA LEU A 156 -9.83 6.30 26.82
C LEU A 156 -9.46 7.72 27.26
N ARG A 157 -9.69 8.72 26.40
CA ARG A 157 -9.39 10.12 26.66
C ARG A 157 -10.54 10.81 27.39
#